data_AF-A0A2V6PAJ1-F1
#
_entry.id   AF-A0A2V6PAJ1-F1
#
_cell.length_a   1.000
_cell.length_b   1.000
_cell.length_c   1.000
_cell.angle_alpha   90.00
_cell.angle_beta   90.00
_cell.angle_gamma   90.00
#
_symmetry.space_group_name_H-M   'P 1'
#
loop_
_entity.id
_entity.type
_entity.pdbx_description
1 polymer ?
#
loop_
_entity_poly.entity_id
_entity_poly.type
_entity_poly.pdbx_seq_one_letter_code
_entity_poly.pdbx_strand_id
1 'polypeptide(L)'
;RRFEPYNFAPQHKPQLKLFVADARRFVRVTSAKYDVIVADLFHPARDGAGSLYTLEHFQAIRERLAPGGLFCQWLPLHQLDEDMLRVITRTFLEVFPGGQGWLLRFNVDAPVLGLVGSVGPLHYSTQWVEKRLNDSLLESELKKLALTDSIRLFGNLVAGPEALRAFAGDAPLNTDDRPRVTFGAPRFVYQKTAASYGRLQKYWRPV
;
A
#
# COMPACT_ATOMS: atom_id res chain seq x y z
N ARG A 1 -8.51 -9.20 -25.35
CA ARG A 1 -9.60 -10.12 -24.95
C ARG A 1 -9.19 -11.22 -23.96
N ARG A 2 -7.97 -11.79 -23.99
CA ARG A 2 -7.55 -12.93 -23.13
C ARG A 2 -7.68 -12.73 -21.60
N PHE A 3 -7.63 -11.49 -21.10
CA PHE A 3 -7.73 -11.18 -19.67
C PHE A 3 -9.12 -10.70 -19.21
N GLU A 4 -10.07 -10.51 -20.13
CA GLU A 4 -11.42 -10.00 -19.82
C GLU A 4 -12.15 -10.81 -18.73
N PRO A 5 -12.07 -12.16 -18.70
CA PRO A 5 -12.70 -12.95 -17.64
C PRO A 5 -12.14 -12.68 -16.23
N TYR A 6 -10.93 -12.11 -16.14
CA TYR A 6 -10.21 -11.94 -14.87
C TYR A 6 -10.19 -10.49 -14.37
N ASN A 7 -10.29 -9.51 -15.26
CA ASN A 7 -10.25 -8.09 -14.90
C ASN A 7 -11.61 -7.38 -15.03
N PHE A 8 -12.69 -8.12 -15.33
CA PHE A 8 -14.05 -7.60 -15.53
C PHE A 8 -14.19 -6.65 -16.74
N ALA A 9 -13.30 -6.80 -17.73
CA ALA A 9 -13.29 -6.05 -18.98
C ALA A 9 -13.48 -4.52 -18.78
N PRO A 10 -12.57 -3.86 -18.03
CA PRO A 10 -12.76 -2.48 -17.61
C PRO A 10 -12.86 -1.52 -18.81
N GLN A 11 -12.27 -1.87 -19.96
CA GLN A 11 -12.38 -1.12 -21.21
C GLN A 11 -13.81 -0.99 -21.75
N HIS A 12 -14.75 -1.82 -21.31
CA HIS A 12 -16.16 -1.73 -21.67
C HIS A 12 -17.00 -0.96 -20.64
N LYS A 13 -16.39 -0.48 -19.53
CA LYS A 13 -17.09 0.27 -18.48
C LYS A 13 -17.08 1.75 -18.84
N PRO A 14 -18.23 2.41 -19.02
CA PRO A 14 -18.29 3.83 -19.40
C PRO A 14 -17.71 4.77 -18.33
N GLN A 15 -17.59 4.31 -17.08
CA GLN A 15 -16.99 5.06 -15.97
C GLN A 15 -15.46 5.05 -16.01
N LEU A 16 -14.83 4.14 -16.77
CA LEU A 16 -13.38 4.08 -16.86
C LEU A 16 -12.83 5.27 -17.66
N LYS A 17 -11.94 6.04 -17.03
CA LYS A 17 -11.15 7.06 -17.71
C LYS A 17 -9.68 6.67 -17.63
N LEU A 18 -9.07 6.42 -18.78
CA LEU A 18 -7.65 6.09 -18.88
C LEU A 18 -6.85 7.37 -19.14
N PHE A 19 -5.85 7.62 -18.30
CA PHE A 19 -4.89 8.71 -18.48
C PHE A 19 -3.51 8.12 -18.74
N VAL A 20 -2.96 8.38 -19.93
CA VAL A 20 -1.58 7.98 -20.28
C VAL A 20 -0.65 9.10 -19.83
N ALA A 21 -0.18 9.00 -18.58
CA ALA A 21 0.69 9.99 -17.97
C ALA A 21 1.54 9.36 -16.86
N ASP A 22 2.64 10.03 -16.52
CA ASP A 22 3.35 9.75 -15.27
C ASP A 22 2.44 10.06 -14.07
N ALA A 23 2.31 9.10 -13.15
CA ALA A 23 1.39 9.20 -12.02
C ALA A 23 1.78 10.35 -11.07
N ARG A 24 3.08 10.57 -10.84
CA ARG A 24 3.57 11.66 -9.99
C ARG A 24 3.15 13.00 -10.57
N ARG A 25 3.39 13.21 -11.86
CA ARG A 25 3.00 14.42 -12.59
C ARG A 25 1.49 14.61 -12.58
N PHE A 26 0.72 13.55 -12.87
CA PHE A 26 -0.73 13.62 -12.89
C PHE A 26 -1.31 14.07 -11.54
N VAL A 27 -0.89 13.43 -10.45
CA VAL A 27 -1.36 13.76 -9.09
C VAL A 27 -1.05 15.23 -8.74
N ARG A 28 0.12 15.74 -9.14
CA ARG A 28 0.48 17.15 -8.87
C ARG A 28 -0.41 18.15 -9.60
N VAL A 29 -0.84 17.85 -10.83
CA VAL A 29 -1.56 18.82 -11.69
C VAL A 29 -3.08 18.72 -11.61
N THR A 30 -3.64 17.54 -11.32
CA THR A 30 -5.11 17.34 -11.34
C THR A 30 -5.77 18.09 -10.19
N SER A 31 -6.84 18.86 -10.41
CA SER A 31 -7.61 19.47 -9.30
C SER A 31 -8.68 18.54 -8.71
N ALA A 32 -8.85 17.34 -9.29
CA ALA A 32 -9.87 16.39 -8.87
C ALA A 32 -9.62 15.86 -7.44
N LYS A 33 -10.72 15.59 -6.74
CA LYS A 33 -10.73 14.91 -5.44
C LYS A 33 -11.27 13.49 -5.62
N TYR A 34 -10.69 12.55 -4.88
CA TYR A 34 -11.02 11.13 -4.97
C TYR A 34 -11.35 10.57 -3.59
N ASP A 35 -12.39 9.72 -3.53
CA ASP A 35 -12.74 8.99 -2.31
C ASP A 35 -11.74 7.89 -1.99
N VAL A 36 -11.13 7.30 -3.02
CA VAL A 36 -10.12 6.26 -2.89
C VAL A 36 -9.01 6.48 -3.92
N ILE A 37 -7.76 6.45 -3.47
CA ILE A 37 -6.58 6.42 -4.31
C ILE A 37 -5.82 5.12 -3.97
N VAL A 38 -5.48 4.33 -4.99
CA VAL A 38 -4.69 3.10 -4.85
C VAL A 38 -3.42 3.25 -5.67
N ALA A 39 -2.27 3.27 -5.00
CA ALA A 39 -0.96 3.25 -5.64
C ALA A 39 -0.48 1.81 -5.78
N ASP A 40 -0.91 1.15 -6.86
CA ASP A 40 -0.46 -0.18 -7.26
C ASP A 40 0.75 -0.06 -8.20
N LEU A 41 1.92 0.20 -7.61
CA LEU A 41 3.15 0.50 -8.33
C LEU A 41 4.09 -0.71 -8.35
N PHE A 42 4.63 -0.99 -9.52
CA PHE A 42 5.61 -2.05 -9.71
C PHE A 42 7.02 -1.59 -9.31
N HIS A 43 7.62 -2.36 -8.42
CA HIS A 43 9.05 -2.40 -8.10
C HIS A 43 9.71 -1.04 -7.72
N PRO A 44 9.81 -0.72 -6.42
CA PRO A 44 10.44 0.51 -5.92
C PRO A 44 11.86 0.77 -6.42
N ALA A 45 12.57 -0.27 -6.82
CA ALA A 45 13.94 -0.24 -7.32
C ALA A 45 14.07 0.03 -8.84
N ARG A 46 12.97 0.12 -9.59
CA ARG A 46 13.00 0.38 -11.03
C ARG A 46 12.78 1.85 -11.34
N ASP A 47 13.54 2.35 -12.31
CA ASP A 47 13.45 3.62 -13.04
C ASP A 47 12.41 4.62 -12.49
N GLY A 48 12.81 5.39 -11.48
CA GLY A 48 12.03 6.54 -10.98
C GLY A 48 10.90 6.21 -10.00
N ALA A 49 10.55 4.93 -9.81
CA ALA A 49 9.47 4.51 -8.89
C ALA A 49 9.74 4.91 -7.44
N GLY A 50 11.02 5.00 -7.02
CA GLY A 50 11.42 5.48 -5.70
C GLY A 50 10.88 6.88 -5.34
N SER A 51 10.65 7.73 -6.36
CA SER A 51 10.03 9.05 -6.16
C SER A 51 8.59 8.93 -5.65
N LEU A 52 7.85 7.88 -6.03
CA LEU A 52 6.45 7.68 -5.62
C LEU A 52 6.30 7.29 -4.14
N TYR A 53 7.41 7.21 -3.41
CA TYR A 53 7.44 6.96 -1.96
C TYR A 53 7.96 8.17 -1.17
N THR A 54 8.04 9.34 -1.79
CA THR A 54 8.54 10.58 -1.16
C THR A 54 7.47 11.27 -0.34
N LEU A 55 7.91 12.03 0.65
CA LEU A 55 7.04 12.87 1.48
C LEU A 55 6.15 13.77 0.61
N GLU A 56 6.74 14.43 -0.38
CA GLU A 56 6.08 15.36 -1.29
C GLU A 56 5.03 14.65 -2.13
N HIS A 57 5.29 13.42 -2.57
CA HIS A 57 4.29 12.65 -3.31
C HIS A 57 3.11 12.25 -2.43
N PHE A 58 3.37 11.77 -1.22
CA PHE A 58 2.31 11.43 -0.28
C PHE A 58 1.48 12.66 0.11
N GLN A 59 2.12 13.82 0.31
CA GLN A 59 1.42 15.08 0.54
C GLN A 59 0.53 15.45 -0.65
N ALA A 60 1.05 15.37 -1.87
CA ALA A 60 0.28 15.63 -3.08
C ALA A 60 -0.92 14.67 -3.19
N ILE A 61 -0.75 13.38 -2.87
CA ILE A 61 -1.85 12.40 -2.82
C ILE A 61 -2.88 12.81 -1.76
N ARG A 62 -2.45 13.14 -0.54
CA ARG A 62 -3.35 13.55 0.54
C ARG A 62 -4.19 14.76 0.14
N GLU A 63 -3.60 15.72 -0.58
CA GLU A 63 -4.32 16.86 -1.14
C GLU A 63 -5.35 16.47 -2.21
N ARG A 64 -5.23 15.33 -2.89
CA ARG A 64 -6.22 14.85 -3.86
C ARG A 64 -7.28 13.94 -3.22
N LEU A 65 -7.24 13.69 -1.92
CA LEU A 65 -8.31 12.96 -1.23
C LEU A 65 -9.49 13.89 -0.93
N ALA A 66 -10.70 13.37 -1.14
CA ALA A 66 -11.92 13.96 -0.62
C ALA A 66 -11.95 13.85 0.93
N PRO A 67 -12.80 14.63 1.63
CA PRO A 67 -13.04 14.41 3.06
C PRO A 67 -13.44 12.96 3.34
N GLY A 68 -12.74 12.31 4.26
CA GLY A 68 -12.93 10.88 4.56
C GLY A 68 -12.34 9.90 3.53
N GLY A 69 -11.63 10.41 2.52
CA GLY A 69 -11.02 9.60 1.48
C GLY A 69 -9.87 8.73 2.00
N LEU A 70 -9.61 7.63 1.29
CA LEU A 70 -8.61 6.62 1.63
C LEU A 70 -7.49 6.59 0.59
N PHE A 71 -6.26 6.48 1.08
CA PHE A 71 -5.11 6.15 0.25
C PHE A 71 -4.54 4.80 0.66
N CYS A 72 -4.27 3.93 -0.31
CA CYS A 72 -3.58 2.66 -0.12
C CYS A 72 -2.28 2.64 -0.93
N GLN A 73 -1.15 2.58 -0.25
CA GLN A 73 0.16 2.36 -0.86
C GLN A 73 0.50 0.86 -0.83
N TRP A 74 0.64 0.26 -2.00
CA TRP A 74 1.06 -1.13 -2.15
C TRP A 74 2.58 -1.26 -1.99
N LEU A 75 3.04 -2.23 -1.19
CA LEU A 75 4.45 -2.50 -0.90
C LEU A 75 4.79 -4.00 -1.14
N PRO A 76 5.67 -4.30 -2.11
CA PRO A 76 6.15 -5.66 -2.35
C PRO A 76 7.21 -6.01 -1.30
N LEU A 77 6.82 -6.69 -0.23
CA LEU A 77 7.76 -7.04 0.84
C LEU A 77 8.89 -7.97 0.34
N HIS A 78 8.69 -8.70 -0.76
CA HIS A 78 9.71 -9.54 -1.39
C HIS A 78 10.75 -8.75 -2.23
N GLN A 79 10.55 -7.44 -2.42
CA GLN A 79 11.45 -6.56 -3.20
C GLN A 79 12.00 -5.39 -2.39
N LEU A 80 11.70 -5.34 -1.08
CA LEU A 80 12.13 -4.31 -0.16
C LEU A 80 12.89 -4.97 1.00
N ASP A 81 14.06 -4.42 1.32
CA ASP A 81 14.71 -4.71 2.60
C ASP A 81 13.97 -4.01 3.75
N GLU A 82 14.35 -4.37 4.97
CA GLU A 82 13.73 -3.83 6.18
C GLU A 82 14.00 -2.32 6.33
N ASP A 83 15.20 -1.85 5.97
CA ASP A 83 15.57 -0.44 6.09
C ASP A 83 14.72 0.44 5.17
N MET A 84 14.53 0.04 3.91
CA MET A 84 13.65 0.75 2.97
C MET A 84 12.20 0.66 3.40
N LEU A 85 11.75 -0.48 3.94
CA LEU A 85 10.41 -0.60 4.48
C LEU A 85 10.18 0.37 5.64
N ARG A 86 11.16 0.53 6.55
CA ARG A 86 11.11 1.48 7.66
C ARG A 86 11.09 2.93 7.18
N VAL A 87 11.93 3.27 6.19
CA VAL A 87 11.97 4.61 5.56
C VAL A 87 10.62 4.95 4.91
N ILE A 88 10.05 4.05 4.12
CA ILE A 88 8.75 4.26 3.45
C ILE A 88 7.65 4.39 4.50
N THR A 89 7.63 3.52 5.51
CA THR A 89 6.63 3.54 6.59
C THR A 89 6.71 4.84 7.39
N ARG A 90 7.91 5.30 7.78
CA ARG A 90 8.11 6.59 8.45
C ARG A 90 7.55 7.73 7.60
N THR A 91 7.95 7.77 6.33
CA THR A 91 7.58 8.84 5.40
C THR A 91 6.06 8.88 5.18
N PHE A 92 5.43 7.73 5.07
CA PHE A 92 3.99 7.61 4.97
C PHE A 92 3.27 8.13 6.21
N LEU A 93 3.73 7.77 7.42
CA LEU A 93 3.12 8.18 8.67
C LEU A 93 3.26 9.68 8.97
N GLU A 94 4.28 10.34 8.42
CA GLU A 94 4.41 11.80 8.46
C GLU A 94 3.22 12.48 7.76
N VAL A 95 2.72 11.88 6.68
CA VAL A 95 1.56 12.40 5.94
C VAL A 95 0.24 11.83 6.44
N PHE A 96 0.23 10.58 6.92
CA PHE A 96 -0.97 9.89 7.41
C PHE A 96 -0.73 9.37 8.83
N PRO A 97 -0.83 10.22 9.87
CA PRO A 97 -0.49 9.84 11.24
C PRO A 97 -1.32 8.68 11.81
N GLY A 98 -2.56 8.50 11.33
CA GLY A 98 -3.46 7.40 11.68
C GLY A 98 -3.34 6.17 10.77
N GLY A 99 -2.26 6.08 9.99
CA GLY A 99 -2.02 5.02 9.03
C GLY A 99 -2.01 3.61 9.64
N GLN A 100 -2.44 2.63 8.84
CA GLN A 100 -2.54 1.23 9.22
C GLN A 100 -1.85 0.34 8.18
N GLY A 101 -1.30 -0.79 8.63
CA GLY A 101 -0.66 -1.79 7.79
C GLY A 101 -1.57 -2.99 7.59
N TRP A 102 -1.88 -3.32 6.35
CA TRP A 102 -2.78 -4.40 5.97
C TRP A 102 -2.05 -5.42 5.09
N LEU A 103 -2.17 -6.70 5.39
CA LEU A 103 -1.67 -7.73 4.49
C LEU A 103 -2.64 -7.87 3.32
N LEU A 104 -2.18 -7.55 2.11
CA LEU A 104 -3.02 -7.59 0.90
C LEU A 104 -2.93 -8.93 0.17
N ARG A 105 -1.90 -9.72 0.47
CA ARG A 105 -1.68 -11.03 -0.13
C ARG A 105 -1.02 -11.97 0.88
N PHE A 106 -1.76 -12.99 1.30
CA PHE A 106 -1.25 -14.14 2.05
C PHE A 106 -0.50 -15.09 1.11
N ASN A 107 0.70 -14.70 0.70
CA ASN A 107 1.61 -15.55 -0.06
C ASN A 107 3.00 -15.44 0.57
N VAL A 108 3.60 -16.59 0.92
CA VAL A 108 4.89 -16.65 1.62
C VAL A 108 6.07 -16.25 0.73
N ASP A 109 5.95 -16.42 -0.59
CA ASP A 109 7.00 -16.09 -1.55
C ASP A 109 6.98 -14.61 -1.90
N ALA A 110 5.78 -14.07 -2.15
CA ALA A 110 5.56 -12.69 -2.57
C ALA A 110 4.53 -11.97 -1.67
N PRO A 111 4.82 -11.79 -0.37
CA PRO A 111 3.92 -11.07 0.52
C PRO A 111 3.83 -9.59 0.13
N VAL A 112 2.66 -9.02 0.37
CA VAL A 112 2.34 -7.62 0.05
C VAL A 112 1.73 -6.95 1.26
N LEU A 113 2.31 -5.82 1.65
CA LEU A 113 1.74 -4.92 2.65
C LEU A 113 1.07 -3.73 1.95
N GLY A 114 -0.10 -3.34 2.41
CA GLY A 114 -0.78 -2.10 2.09
C GLY A 114 -0.67 -1.13 3.25
N LEU A 115 -0.05 0.03 3.05
CA LEU A 115 -0.18 1.13 4.01
C LEU A 115 -1.42 1.92 3.66
N VAL A 116 -2.41 1.91 4.56
CA VAL A 116 -3.71 2.55 4.37
C VAL A 116 -3.81 3.77 5.29
N GLY A 117 -4.16 4.92 4.72
CA GLY A 117 -4.25 6.20 5.44
C GLY A 117 -5.45 7.02 4.99
N SER A 118 -5.87 7.98 5.81
CA SER A 118 -6.95 8.90 5.50
C SER A 118 -6.62 10.33 5.96
N VAL A 119 -7.33 11.31 5.39
CA VAL A 119 -7.28 12.72 5.83
C VAL A 119 -7.83 12.89 7.25
N GLY A 120 -8.70 11.98 7.70
CA GLY A 120 -9.28 11.96 9.05
C GLY A 120 -9.08 10.61 9.77
N PRO A 121 -9.61 10.48 11.00
CA PRO A 121 -9.56 9.24 11.75
C PRO A 121 -10.26 8.09 11.01
N LEU A 122 -9.59 6.95 10.92
CA LEU A 122 -10.19 5.71 10.41
C LEU A 122 -11.03 5.07 11.51
N HIS A 123 -12.35 5.07 11.33
CA HIS A 123 -13.28 4.38 12.22
C HIS A 123 -14.09 3.35 11.42
N TYR A 124 -13.95 2.08 11.81
CA TYR A 124 -14.74 0.99 11.27
C TYR A 124 -15.70 0.50 12.36
N SER A 125 -17.00 0.77 12.23
CA SER A 125 -17.97 0.15 13.12
C SER A 125 -18.27 -1.28 12.64
N THR A 126 -18.50 -2.20 13.57
CA THR A 126 -18.88 -3.59 13.24
C THR A 126 -20.10 -3.62 12.32
N GLN A 127 -21.10 -2.77 12.58
CA GLN A 127 -22.30 -2.65 11.74
C GLN A 127 -21.99 -2.19 10.31
N TRP A 128 -21.05 -1.27 10.13
CA TRP A 128 -20.63 -0.78 8.81
C TRP A 128 -19.94 -1.88 8.01
N VAL A 129 -19.15 -2.73 8.67
CA VAL A 129 -18.41 -3.85 8.05
C VAL A 129 -19.39 -4.93 7.65
N GLU A 130 -20.22 -5.41 8.58
CA GLU A 130 -21.20 -6.47 8.29
C GLU A 130 -22.18 -6.05 7.19
N LYS A 131 -22.62 -4.79 7.16
CA LYS A 131 -23.47 -4.28 6.08
C LYS A 131 -22.80 -4.35 4.70
N ARG A 132 -21.49 -4.09 4.60
CA ARG A 132 -20.74 -4.16 3.34
C ARG A 132 -20.40 -5.58 2.91
N LEU A 133 -20.10 -6.44 3.87
CA LEU A 133 -19.79 -7.85 3.59
C LEU A 133 -21.03 -8.60 3.08
N ASN A 134 -22.22 -8.19 3.52
CA ASN A 134 -23.51 -8.71 3.07
C ASN A 134 -24.12 -7.93 1.89
N ASP A 135 -23.37 -7.02 1.26
CA ASP A 135 -23.81 -6.35 0.03
C ASP A 135 -23.77 -7.35 -1.13
N SER A 136 -24.93 -7.61 -1.74
CA SER A 136 -25.09 -8.62 -2.79
C SER A 136 -24.20 -8.39 -4.02
N LEU A 137 -23.78 -7.15 -4.27
CA LEU A 137 -22.85 -6.83 -5.36
C LEU A 137 -21.41 -7.24 -5.05
N LEU A 138 -21.01 -7.23 -3.77
CA LEU A 138 -19.65 -7.53 -3.33
C LEU A 138 -19.50 -8.97 -2.81
N GLU A 139 -20.58 -9.57 -2.32
CA GLU A 139 -20.57 -10.85 -1.63
C GLU A 139 -19.86 -11.96 -2.43
N SER A 140 -20.13 -12.03 -3.74
CA SER A 140 -19.55 -13.08 -4.59
C SER A 140 -18.03 -12.93 -4.77
N GLU A 141 -17.52 -11.70 -4.84
CA GLU A 141 -16.08 -11.41 -4.96
C GLU A 141 -15.37 -11.55 -3.61
N LEU A 142 -15.99 -11.08 -2.53
CA LEU A 142 -15.47 -11.23 -1.17
C LEU A 142 -15.35 -12.70 -0.77
N LYS A 143 -16.29 -13.56 -1.18
CA LYS A 143 -16.20 -15.02 -1.00
C LYS A 143 -14.97 -15.62 -1.70
N LYS A 144 -14.68 -15.21 -2.94
CA LYS A 144 -13.47 -15.67 -3.67
C LYS A 144 -12.17 -15.24 -2.96
N LEU A 145 -12.19 -14.08 -2.31
CA LEU A 145 -11.08 -13.56 -1.51
C LEU A 145 -11.03 -14.12 -0.07
N ALA A 146 -11.97 -14.99 0.31
CA ALA A 146 -12.15 -15.47 1.68
C ALA A 146 -12.35 -14.34 2.71
N LEU A 147 -12.91 -13.20 2.31
CA LEU A 147 -13.21 -12.04 3.17
C LEU A 147 -14.70 -12.03 3.52
N THR A 148 -15.20 -13.08 4.16
CA THR A 148 -16.64 -13.31 4.35
C THR A 148 -17.23 -12.75 5.63
N ASP A 149 -16.39 -12.30 6.56
CA ASP A 149 -16.80 -11.78 7.86
C ASP A 149 -15.75 -10.78 8.39
N SER A 150 -16.14 -10.03 9.42
CA SER A 150 -15.28 -9.02 10.03
C SER A 150 -13.98 -9.61 10.60
N ILE A 151 -14.00 -10.84 11.13
CA ILE A 151 -12.81 -11.51 11.68
C ILE A 151 -11.81 -11.78 10.56
N ARG A 152 -12.27 -12.33 9.43
CA ARG A 152 -11.41 -12.60 8.26
C ARG A 152 -10.88 -11.31 7.64
N LEU A 153 -11.68 -10.25 7.60
CA LEU A 153 -11.22 -8.95 7.13
C LEU A 153 -10.14 -8.37 8.05
N PHE A 154 -10.43 -8.20 9.35
CA PHE A 154 -9.49 -7.60 10.30
C PHE A 154 -8.33 -8.51 10.67
N GLY A 155 -8.40 -9.82 10.40
CA GLY A 155 -7.25 -10.71 10.44
C GLY A 155 -6.13 -10.33 9.46
N ASN A 156 -6.42 -9.48 8.47
CA ASN A 156 -5.42 -8.88 7.59
C ASN A 156 -4.78 -7.62 8.17
N LEU A 157 -5.32 -7.02 9.25
CA LEU A 157 -4.72 -5.86 9.88
C LEU A 157 -3.49 -6.29 10.66
N VAL A 158 -2.31 -5.96 10.13
CA VAL A 158 -1.01 -6.35 10.69
C VAL A 158 -0.58 -5.39 11.79
N ALA A 159 -0.81 -4.09 11.60
CA ALA A 159 -0.33 -3.06 12.50
C ALA A 159 -1.18 -1.79 12.47
N GLY A 160 -1.48 -1.26 13.66
CA GLY A 160 -1.99 0.10 13.82
C GLY A 160 -0.88 1.16 13.78
N PRO A 161 -1.24 2.46 13.88
CA PRO A 161 -0.29 3.57 13.73
C PRO A 161 0.84 3.55 14.76
N GLU A 162 0.58 3.14 15.99
CA GLU A 162 1.59 3.06 17.05
C GLU A 162 2.64 1.99 16.77
N ALA A 163 2.20 0.79 16.39
CA ALA A 163 3.08 -0.32 16.03
C ALA A 163 3.89 0.01 14.77
N LEU A 164 3.29 0.66 13.76
CA LEU A 164 4.02 1.12 12.58
C LEU A 164 5.05 2.20 12.91
N ARG A 165 4.74 3.14 13.82
CA ARG A 165 5.72 4.14 14.31
C ARG A 165 6.88 3.49 15.04
N ALA A 166 6.60 2.52 15.90
CA ALA A 166 7.62 1.76 16.62
C ALA A 166 8.53 0.99 15.65
N PHE A 167 7.94 0.33 14.65
CA PHE A 167 8.69 -0.36 13.60
C PHE A 167 9.56 0.59 12.78
N ALA A 168 8.99 1.73 12.34
CA ALA A 168 9.73 2.75 11.61
C ALA A 168 10.90 3.30 12.45
N GLY A 169 10.68 3.54 13.74
CA GLY A 169 11.66 4.14 14.65
C GLY A 169 12.18 5.49 14.11
N ASP A 170 13.50 5.66 14.20
CA ASP A 170 14.20 6.88 13.74
C ASP A 170 14.67 6.78 12.28
N ALA A 171 14.03 5.93 11.47
CA ALA A 171 14.33 5.86 10.05
C ALA A 171 14.18 7.26 9.42
N PRO A 172 15.12 7.68 8.55
CA PRO A 172 15.05 9.01 7.97
C PRO A 172 13.91 9.09 6.94
N LEU A 173 13.42 10.31 6.71
CA LEU A 173 12.41 10.55 5.67
C LEU A 173 13.00 10.37 4.26
N ASN A 174 12.17 9.86 3.35
CA ASN A 174 12.40 9.87 1.91
C ASN A 174 11.78 11.14 1.33
N THR A 175 12.61 12.01 0.76
CA THR A 175 12.20 13.32 0.23
C THR A 175 12.77 13.47 -1.17
N ASP A 176 12.26 14.41 -1.97
CA ASP A 176 12.82 14.68 -3.30
C ASP A 176 14.31 15.07 -3.23
N ASP A 177 14.70 15.86 -2.24
CA ASP A 177 16.10 16.28 -2.02
C ASP A 177 16.99 15.17 -1.46
N ARG A 178 16.39 14.16 -0.83
CA ARG A 178 17.08 12.98 -0.27
C ARG A 178 16.30 11.71 -0.66
N PRO A 179 16.40 11.26 -1.92
CA PRO A 179 15.57 10.18 -2.44
C PRO A 179 16.18 8.81 -2.08
N ARG A 180 16.10 8.49 -0.79
CA ARG A 180 16.68 7.29 -0.17
C ARG A 180 16.17 6.01 -0.79
N VAL A 181 14.88 5.92 -1.12
CA VAL A 181 14.30 4.72 -1.73
C VAL A 181 14.90 4.47 -3.11
N THR A 182 15.08 5.52 -3.92
CA THR A 182 15.68 5.43 -5.25
C THR A 182 17.09 4.84 -5.19
N PHE A 183 17.90 5.21 -4.20
CA PHE A 183 19.29 4.75 -4.08
C PHE A 183 19.46 3.50 -3.20
N GLY A 184 18.53 3.23 -2.29
CA GLY A 184 18.58 2.11 -1.35
C GLY A 184 17.93 0.85 -1.89
N ALA A 185 16.75 0.95 -2.49
CA ALA A 185 15.99 -0.22 -2.96
C ALA A 185 16.74 -1.09 -3.99
N PRO A 186 17.51 -0.53 -4.96
CA PRO A 186 18.29 -1.36 -5.88
C PRO A 186 19.31 -2.27 -5.21
N ARG A 187 19.90 -1.86 -4.06
CA ARG A 187 20.92 -2.65 -3.36
C ARG A 187 20.38 -4.03 -2.95
N PHE A 188 19.11 -4.11 -2.58
CA PHE A 188 18.47 -5.35 -2.20
C PHE A 188 18.17 -6.26 -3.41
N VAL A 189 17.70 -5.69 -4.52
CA VAL A 189 17.31 -6.44 -5.72
C VAL A 189 18.51 -7.16 -6.36
N TYR A 190 19.70 -6.56 -6.28
CA TYR A 190 20.93 -7.14 -6.81
C TYR A 190 21.63 -8.12 -5.85
N GLN A 191 21.16 -8.27 -4.59
CA GLN A 191 21.77 -9.19 -3.61
C GLN A 191 21.27 -10.64 -3.71
N LYS A 192 20.22 -10.93 -4.48
CA LYS A 192 19.73 -12.21 -5.06
C LYS A 192 20.00 -13.60 -4.41
N THR A 193 20.37 -13.71 -3.13
CA THR A 193 20.50 -15.01 -2.41
C THR A 193 19.64 -15.15 -1.16
N ALA A 194 18.90 -14.11 -0.73
CA ALA A 194 18.03 -14.22 0.43
C ALA A 194 16.58 -14.54 0.02
N ALA A 195 16.13 -15.78 0.27
CA ALA A 195 14.71 -16.12 0.22
C ALA A 195 13.91 -15.24 1.20
N SER A 196 12.63 -14.96 0.93
CA SER A 196 11.76 -14.14 1.78
C SER A 196 11.78 -14.59 3.26
N TYR A 197 11.88 -15.90 3.51
CA TYR A 197 12.02 -16.52 4.84
C TYR A 197 13.42 -16.38 5.47
N GLY A 198 14.50 -16.24 4.69
CA GLY A 198 15.86 -16.06 5.22
C GLY A 198 15.99 -14.84 6.13
N ARG A 199 15.08 -13.88 6.00
CA ARG A 199 14.95 -12.71 6.89
C ARG A 199 14.45 -13.03 8.30
N LEU A 200 13.82 -14.19 8.52
CA LEU A 200 13.41 -14.65 9.85
C LEU A 200 14.55 -15.34 10.59
N GLN A 201 15.58 -15.82 9.90
CA GLN A 201 16.73 -16.47 10.53
C GLN A 201 17.50 -15.52 11.46
N LYS A 202 17.57 -14.21 11.16
CA LYS A 202 18.18 -13.22 12.07
C LYS A 202 17.40 -13.01 13.37
N TYR A 203 16.13 -13.38 13.41
CA TYR A 203 15.26 -13.33 14.59
C TYR A 203 15.14 -14.68 15.29
N TRP A 204 15.60 -15.77 14.66
CA TRP A 204 15.65 -17.10 15.24
C TRP A 204 16.80 -17.19 16.24
N ARG A 205 16.47 -17.31 17.52
CA ARG A 205 17.43 -17.72 18.57
C ARG A 205 17.13 -19.17 18.93
N PRO A 206 18.06 -20.13 18.75
CA PRO A 206 17.85 -21.47 19.28
C PRO A 206 17.78 -21.38 20.82
N VAL A 207 16.81 -22.11 21.37
CA VAL A 207 16.66 -22.31 22.82
C VAL A 207 17.74 -23.26 23.32
#